data_AF-A0A150H4C4-F1
#
_entry.id   AF-A0A150H4C4-F1
#
_cell.length_a   1.000
_cell.length_b   1.000
_cell.length_c   1.000
_cell.angle_alpha   90.00
_cell.angle_beta   90.00
_cell.angle_gamma   90.00
#
_symmetry.space_group_name_H-M   'P 1'
#
loop_
_entity.id
_entity.type
_entity.pdbx_description
1 polymer ?
#
loop_
_entity_poly.entity_id
_entity_poly.type
_entity_poly.pdbx_seq_one_letter_code
_entity_poly.pdbx_strand_id
1 'polypeptide(L)'
;MALFRRKMVSALGSDTSLSGYDAIIDLTRRLNSKFRTAAETQEATRAILNALFPSWLPGAFKWLMGPCKVNDVEIDGGAVGKGHGVLVERCRYLEQAGCASVCINSCKVPTQAFFAKDMGLPLTMTPNYDDFSCQ
;
A
#
# COMPACT_ATOMS: atom_id res chain seq x y z
N MET A 1 -12.19 6.73 11.68
CA MET A 1 -13.22 5.68 11.47
C MET A 1 -14.41 6.10 10.61
N ALA A 2 -14.90 7.35 10.68
CA ALA A 2 -16.07 7.79 9.90
C ALA A 2 -15.93 7.59 8.37
N LEU A 3 -14.75 7.92 7.79
CA LEU A 3 -14.50 7.71 6.37
C LEU A 3 -14.56 6.22 5.99
N PHE A 4 -13.91 5.35 6.76
CA PHE A 4 -13.89 3.91 6.51
C PHE A 4 -15.31 3.32 6.51
N ARG A 5 -16.10 3.63 7.54
CA ARG A 5 -17.52 3.22 7.61
C ARG A 5 -18.29 3.68 6.37
N ARG A 6 -18.17 4.95 5.97
CA ARG A 6 -18.86 5.48 4.77
C ARG A 6 -18.53 4.67 3.50
N LYS A 7 -17.27 4.28 3.32
CA LYS A 7 -16.86 3.47 2.16
C LYS A 7 -17.40 2.03 2.24
N MET A 8 -17.44 1.43 3.41
CA MET A 8 -18.09 0.12 3.61
C MET A 8 -19.60 0.18 3.33
N VAL A 9 -20.29 1.19 3.84
CA VAL A 9 -21.73 1.40 3.60
C VAL A 9 -22.01 1.60 2.10
N SER A 10 -21.17 2.37 1.41
CA SER A 10 -21.28 2.52 -0.05
C SER A 10 -21.12 1.20 -0.81
N ALA A 11 -20.25 0.31 -0.34
CA ALA A 11 -20.03 -1.00 -0.97
C ALA A 11 -21.15 -2.00 -0.64
N LEU A 12 -21.75 -1.91 0.55
CA LEU A 12 -22.82 -2.81 1.00
C LEU A 12 -24.21 -2.38 0.54
N GLY A 13 -24.44 -1.07 0.41
CA GLY A 13 -25.75 -0.46 0.10
C GLY A 13 -26.60 -0.15 1.33
N SER A 14 -26.18 -0.55 2.53
CA SER A 14 -26.86 -0.28 3.78
C SER A 14 -25.87 -0.15 4.95
N ASP A 15 -26.30 0.55 6.00
CA ASP A 15 -25.54 0.76 7.22
C ASP A 15 -26.09 -0.08 8.38
N THR A 16 -25.46 0.04 9.55
CA THR A 16 -25.85 -0.59 10.81
C THR A 16 -26.24 0.45 11.86
N SER A 17 -27.14 0.10 12.77
CA SER A 17 -27.49 0.96 13.92
C SER A 17 -26.38 1.01 14.98
N LEU A 18 -25.42 0.09 14.91
CA LEU A 18 -24.27 0.04 15.81
C LEU A 18 -23.37 1.27 15.63
N SER A 19 -22.57 1.54 16.67
CA SER A 19 -21.61 2.65 16.70
C SER A 19 -20.20 2.16 17.00
N GLY A 20 -19.22 3.07 16.93
CA GLY A 20 -17.83 2.76 17.25
C GLY A 20 -17.26 1.62 16.40
N TYR A 21 -16.49 0.75 17.05
CA TYR A 21 -15.82 -0.38 16.41
C TYR A 21 -16.79 -1.55 16.11
N ASP A 22 -17.84 -1.71 16.90
CA ASP A 22 -18.86 -2.75 16.68
C ASP A 22 -19.55 -2.58 15.32
N ALA A 23 -19.79 -1.34 14.90
CA ALA A 23 -20.29 -1.04 13.56
C ALA A 23 -19.37 -1.56 12.46
N ILE A 24 -18.05 -1.44 12.63
CA ILE A 24 -17.06 -1.91 11.66
C ILE A 24 -17.06 -3.43 11.60
N ILE A 25 -17.10 -4.10 12.75
CA ILE A 25 -17.15 -5.56 12.83
C ILE A 25 -18.41 -6.10 12.15
N ASP A 26 -19.57 -5.50 12.40
CA ASP A 26 -20.83 -5.90 11.77
C ASP A 26 -20.78 -5.71 10.24
N LEU A 27 -20.36 -4.54 9.75
CA LEU A 27 -20.21 -4.29 8.31
C LEU A 27 -19.19 -5.26 7.67
N THR A 28 -18.12 -5.62 8.37
CA THR A 28 -17.12 -6.58 7.86
C THR A 28 -17.71 -7.97 7.70
N ARG A 29 -18.51 -8.43 8.68
CA ARG A 29 -19.24 -9.71 8.59
C ARG A 29 -20.22 -9.71 7.42
N ARG A 30 -20.99 -8.63 7.25
CA ARG A 30 -21.92 -8.47 6.11
C ARG A 30 -21.19 -8.51 4.77
N LEU A 31 -20.03 -7.86 4.67
CA LEU A 31 -19.20 -7.88 3.45
C LEU A 31 -18.75 -9.30 3.13
N ASN A 32 -18.28 -10.05 4.12
CA ASN A 32 -17.85 -11.43 3.96
C ASN A 32 -19.00 -12.37 3.56
N SER A 33 -20.23 -12.10 4.01
CA SER A 33 -21.43 -12.86 3.60
C SER A 33 -22.02 -12.42 2.25
N LYS A 34 -21.62 -11.26 1.70
CA LYS A 34 -22.15 -10.73 0.44
C LYS A 34 -21.60 -11.47 -0.79
N PHE A 35 -20.36 -11.93 -0.73
CA PHE A 35 -19.66 -12.55 -1.87
C PHE A 35 -19.57 -14.07 -1.69
N ARG A 36 -19.39 -14.79 -2.81
CA ARG A 36 -19.37 -16.27 -2.81
C ARG A 36 -17.99 -16.83 -2.53
N THR A 37 -16.95 -16.05 -2.86
CA THR A 37 -15.56 -16.50 -2.78
C THR A 37 -14.69 -15.54 -1.96
N ALA A 38 -13.59 -16.07 -1.45
CA ALA A 38 -12.57 -15.27 -0.77
C ALA A 38 -11.98 -14.20 -1.70
N ALA A 39 -11.74 -14.53 -2.96
CA ALA A 39 -11.17 -13.61 -3.94
C ALA A 39 -12.06 -12.38 -4.20
N GLU A 40 -13.36 -12.58 -4.35
CA GLU A 40 -14.33 -11.47 -4.50
C GLU A 40 -14.35 -10.58 -3.26
N THR A 41 -14.35 -11.18 -2.07
CA THR A 41 -14.33 -10.45 -0.79
C THR A 41 -13.04 -9.64 -0.65
N GLN A 42 -11.90 -10.23 -0.99
CA GLN A 42 -10.59 -9.57 -0.97
C GLN A 42 -10.55 -8.40 -1.94
N GLU A 43 -11.06 -8.56 -3.17
CA GLU A 43 -11.07 -7.50 -4.17
C GLU A 43 -12.00 -6.34 -3.77
N ALA A 44 -13.19 -6.64 -3.25
CA ALA A 44 -14.09 -5.62 -2.73
C ALA A 44 -13.48 -4.86 -1.53
N THR A 45 -12.82 -5.59 -0.62
CA THR A 45 -12.12 -4.98 0.52
C THR A 45 -10.96 -4.10 0.05
N ARG A 46 -10.18 -4.56 -0.92
CA ARG A 46 -9.09 -3.79 -1.55
C ARG A 46 -9.62 -2.50 -2.17
N ALA A 47 -10.77 -2.54 -2.86
CA ALA A 47 -11.41 -1.36 -3.42
C ALA A 47 -11.85 -0.36 -2.32
N ILE A 48 -12.42 -0.85 -1.22
CA ILE A 48 -12.80 0.00 -0.06
C ILE A 48 -11.56 0.68 0.55
N LEU A 49 -10.46 -0.07 0.74
CA LEU A 49 -9.21 0.45 1.27
C LEU A 49 -8.61 1.50 0.35
N ASN A 50 -8.58 1.25 -0.97
CA ASN A 50 -8.14 2.23 -1.96
C ASN A 50 -9.00 3.50 -1.94
N ALA A 51 -10.31 3.37 -1.71
CA ALA A 51 -11.22 4.50 -1.65
C ALA A 51 -11.04 5.39 -0.40
N LEU A 52 -10.19 4.98 0.56
CA LEU A 52 -9.78 5.85 1.67
C LEU A 52 -8.80 6.93 1.21
N PHE A 53 -8.12 6.70 0.10
CA PHE A 53 -7.21 7.66 -0.49
C PHE A 53 -7.92 8.49 -1.56
N PRO A 54 -7.50 9.75 -1.76
CA PRO A 54 -7.91 10.52 -2.93
C PRO A 54 -7.52 9.79 -4.22
N SER A 55 -8.37 9.86 -5.25
CA SER A 55 -8.14 9.16 -6.53
C SER A 55 -6.86 9.58 -7.26
N TRP A 56 -6.34 10.78 -6.98
CA TRP A 56 -5.10 11.29 -7.55
C TRP A 56 -3.84 10.72 -6.89
N LEU A 57 -3.93 10.21 -5.65
CA LEU A 57 -2.78 9.84 -4.84
C LEU A 57 -1.93 8.72 -5.47
N PRO A 58 -2.51 7.61 -5.99
CA PRO A 58 -1.71 6.57 -6.66
C PRO A 58 -0.95 7.08 -7.89
N GLY A 59 -1.54 8.03 -8.63
CA GLY A 59 -0.89 8.67 -9.77
C GLY A 59 0.30 9.54 -9.36
N ALA A 60 0.18 10.25 -8.24
CA ALA A 60 1.26 11.08 -7.70
C ALA A 60 2.50 10.27 -7.32
N PHE A 61 2.34 9.08 -6.72
CA PHE A 61 3.46 8.21 -6.39
C PHE A 61 4.21 7.70 -7.64
N LYS A 62 3.48 7.33 -8.69
CA LYS A 62 4.09 6.95 -9.98
C LYS A 62 4.84 8.11 -10.63
N TRP A 63 4.31 9.34 -10.52
CA TRP A 63 5.00 10.53 -11.03
C TRP A 63 6.27 10.85 -10.24
N LEU A 64 6.24 10.66 -8.91
CA LEU A 64 7.37 10.94 -8.01
C LEU A 64 8.53 9.96 -8.22
N MET A 65 8.24 8.66 -8.24
CA MET A 65 9.28 7.62 -8.26
C MET A 65 9.57 7.10 -9.66
N GLY A 66 8.56 6.99 -10.52
CA GLY A 66 8.65 6.34 -11.83
C GLY A 66 7.73 5.13 -11.95
N PRO A 67 7.79 4.38 -13.07
CA PRO A 67 7.03 3.14 -13.25
C PRO A 67 7.34 2.13 -12.13
N CYS A 68 6.28 1.62 -11.51
CA CYS A 68 6.37 0.67 -10.39
C CYS A 68 5.64 -0.63 -10.75
N LYS A 69 6.21 -1.77 -10.38
CA LYS A 69 5.60 -3.09 -10.54
C LYS A 69 5.65 -3.86 -9.22
N VAL A 70 4.56 -4.53 -8.88
CA VAL A 70 4.55 -5.48 -7.76
C VAL A 70 5.24 -6.76 -8.22
N ASN A 71 6.14 -7.30 -7.40
CA ASN A 71 6.91 -8.49 -7.68
C ASN A 71 7.08 -9.38 -6.44
N ASP A 72 7.59 -10.58 -6.67
CA ASP A 72 7.95 -11.52 -5.63
C ASP A 72 9.36 -11.19 -5.13
N VAL A 73 9.55 -11.23 -3.81
CA VAL A 73 10.84 -10.92 -3.16
C VAL A 73 11.14 -11.93 -2.07
N GLU A 74 12.42 -12.13 -1.80
CA GLU A 74 12.85 -12.88 -0.62
C GLU A 74 12.52 -12.08 0.64
N ILE A 75 11.86 -12.72 1.59
CA ILE A 75 11.54 -12.15 2.90
C ILE A 75 12.35 -12.84 3.99
N ASP A 76 12.40 -12.24 5.18
CA ASP A 76 13.13 -12.77 6.33
C ASP A 76 12.85 -14.27 6.53
N GLY A 77 13.92 -15.07 6.62
CA GLY A 77 13.85 -16.52 6.71
C GLY A 77 13.98 -17.26 5.37
N GLY A 78 14.26 -16.57 4.28
CA GLY A 78 14.56 -17.18 2.97
C GLY A 78 13.33 -17.63 2.18
N ALA A 79 12.13 -17.29 2.65
CA ALA A 79 10.89 -17.58 1.94
C ALA A 79 10.66 -16.55 0.82
N VAL A 80 9.93 -16.94 -0.22
CA VAL A 80 9.47 -16.01 -1.27
C VAL A 80 8.13 -15.42 -0.89
N GLY A 81 8.09 -14.12 -0.62
CA GLY A 81 6.87 -13.35 -0.40
C GLY A 81 6.23 -12.97 -1.73
N LYS A 82 5.17 -13.70 -2.12
CA LYS A 82 4.45 -13.44 -3.37
C LYS A 82 3.78 -12.07 -3.36
N GLY A 83 4.15 -11.19 -4.28
CA GLY A 83 3.62 -9.83 -4.37
C GLY A 83 3.96 -8.92 -3.18
N HIS A 84 5.00 -9.26 -2.41
CA HIS A 84 5.44 -8.45 -1.27
C HIS A 84 6.45 -7.36 -1.66
N GLY A 85 6.96 -7.38 -2.90
CA GLY A 85 7.92 -6.40 -3.41
C GLY A 85 7.26 -5.34 -4.29
N VAL A 86 7.90 -4.18 -4.36
CA VAL A 86 7.62 -3.14 -5.35
C VAL A 86 8.92 -2.75 -6.03
N LEU A 87 9.06 -3.07 -7.32
CA LEU A 87 10.18 -2.64 -8.13
C LEU A 87 9.84 -1.31 -8.81
N VAL A 88 10.58 -0.26 -8.48
CA VAL A 88 10.66 0.96 -9.29
C VAL A 88 11.68 0.71 -10.39
N GLU A 89 11.22 0.56 -11.63
CA GLU A 89 12.05 0.12 -12.75
C GLU A 89 13.15 1.13 -13.09
N ARG A 90 12.87 2.41 -12.89
CA ARG A 90 13.82 3.51 -13.04
C ARG A 90 13.41 4.66 -12.14
N CYS A 91 14.09 4.80 -11.01
CA CYS A 91 13.79 5.74 -9.95
C CYS A 91 14.23 7.15 -10.31
N ARG A 92 13.27 8.05 -10.54
CA ARG A 92 13.53 9.45 -10.89
C ARG A 92 14.36 10.17 -9.82
N TYR A 93 14.11 9.88 -8.55
CA TYR A 93 14.86 10.49 -7.45
C TYR A 93 16.34 10.09 -7.49
N LEU A 94 16.62 8.83 -7.80
CA LEU A 94 17.96 8.30 -7.88
C LEU A 94 18.69 8.78 -9.15
N GLU A 95 18.01 8.71 -10.29
CA GLU A 95 18.54 9.13 -11.59
C GLU A 95 18.84 10.64 -11.63
N GLN A 96 17.94 11.48 -11.15
CA GLN A 96 18.08 12.93 -11.30
C GLN A 96 18.90 13.58 -10.19
N ALA A 97 18.95 12.99 -8.99
CA ALA A 97 19.73 13.58 -7.90
C ALA A 97 21.25 13.46 -8.11
N GLY A 98 21.71 12.49 -8.92
CA GLY A 98 23.11 12.33 -9.30
C GLY A 98 24.08 12.05 -8.13
N CYS A 99 23.57 11.80 -6.93
CA CYS A 99 24.36 11.56 -5.73
C CYS A 99 23.67 10.56 -4.80
N ALA A 100 24.40 9.51 -4.40
CA ALA A 100 23.90 8.50 -3.49
C ALA A 100 23.41 9.08 -2.14
N SER A 101 24.05 10.15 -1.67
CA SER A 101 23.68 10.84 -0.43
C SER A 101 22.24 11.35 -0.45
N VAL A 102 21.78 11.89 -1.58
CA VAL A 102 20.41 12.42 -1.70
C VAL A 102 19.39 11.28 -1.66
N CYS A 103 19.64 10.19 -2.38
CA CYS A 103 18.80 8.99 -2.32
C CYS A 103 18.70 8.43 -0.89
N ILE A 104 19.83 8.30 -0.20
CA ILE A 104 19.89 7.74 1.16
C ILE A 104 19.16 8.64 2.16
N ASN A 105 19.48 9.93 2.17
CA ASN A 105 19.09 10.84 3.25
C ASN A 105 17.71 11.46 3.07
N SER A 106 17.20 11.54 1.83
CA SER A 106 15.90 12.17 1.56
C SER A 106 14.82 11.18 1.14
N CYS A 107 15.18 9.98 0.67
CA CYS A 107 14.22 8.97 0.23
C CYS A 107 14.30 7.69 1.08
N LYS A 108 15.39 6.92 0.99
CA LYS A 108 15.50 5.58 1.60
C LYS A 108 15.33 5.58 3.12
N VAL A 109 16.23 6.27 3.84
CA VAL A 109 16.23 6.21 5.31
C VAL A 109 14.96 6.83 5.90
N PRO A 110 14.48 8.01 5.44
CA PRO A 110 13.23 8.58 5.93
C PRO A 110 12.01 7.70 5.63
N THR A 111 11.90 7.12 4.44
CA THR A 111 10.75 6.30 4.07
C THR A 111 10.71 5.01 4.89
N GLN A 112 11.84 4.32 5.06
CA GLN A 112 11.90 3.15 5.95
C GLN A 112 11.54 3.52 7.39
N ALA A 113 12.00 4.68 7.89
CA ALA A 113 11.66 5.14 9.22
C ALA A 113 10.16 5.44 9.36
N PHE A 114 9.56 6.10 8.38
CA PHE A 114 8.12 6.38 8.35
C PHE A 114 7.30 5.08 8.41
N PHE A 115 7.64 4.10 7.56
CA PHE A 115 6.92 2.82 7.56
C PHE A 115 7.11 2.06 8.88
N ALA A 116 8.34 2.00 9.40
CA ALA A 116 8.62 1.27 10.63
C ALA A 116 8.03 1.93 11.88
N LYS A 117 8.15 3.26 12.02
CA LYS A 117 7.81 3.98 13.26
C LYS A 117 6.38 4.50 13.27
N ASP A 118 5.91 5.04 12.15
CA ASP A 118 4.60 5.71 12.08
C ASP A 118 3.51 4.79 11.55
N MET A 119 3.84 3.89 10.61
CA MET A 119 2.88 2.92 10.04
C MET A 119 2.93 1.53 10.69
N GLY A 120 4.00 1.22 11.43
CA GLY A 120 4.19 -0.07 12.11
C GLY A 120 4.42 -1.25 11.18
N LEU A 121 4.94 -1.01 9.97
CA LEU A 121 5.22 -2.03 8.97
C LEU A 121 6.71 -2.06 8.61
N PRO A 122 7.36 -3.23 8.56
CA PRO A 122 8.73 -3.32 8.08
C PRO A 122 8.77 -2.99 6.59
N LEU A 123 9.72 -2.14 6.20
CA LEU A 123 10.02 -1.82 4.81
C LEU A 123 11.54 -1.75 4.66
N THR A 124 12.05 -2.41 3.62
CA THR A 124 13.45 -2.31 3.20
C THR A 124 13.49 -1.77 1.78
N MET A 125 14.35 -0.78 1.55
CA MET A 125 14.57 -0.19 0.23
C MET A 125 16.00 -0.45 -0.24
N THR A 126 16.16 -0.94 -1.45
CA THR A 126 17.43 -1.35 -2.05
C THR A 126 17.62 -0.64 -3.39
N PRO A 127 18.21 0.58 -3.40
CA PRO A 127 18.52 1.28 -4.63
C PRO A 127 19.69 0.60 -5.37
N ASN A 128 19.59 0.55 -6.70
CA ASN A 128 20.67 0.17 -7.59
C ASN A 128 21.21 1.41 -8.30
N TYR A 129 22.46 1.78 -8.02
CA TYR A 129 23.09 2.99 -8.52
C TYR A 129 23.60 2.86 -9.97
N ASP A 130 23.65 1.65 -10.51
CA ASP A 130 24.16 1.38 -11.87
C ASP A 130 23.04 1.49 -12.92
N ASP A 131 21.84 0.98 -12.61
CA ASP A 131 20.69 0.96 -13.52
C ASP A 131 19.53 1.90 -13.11
N PHE A 132 19.69 2.57 -11.96
CA PHE A 132 18.72 3.46 -11.33
C PHE A 132 17.43 2.79 -10.86
N SER A 133 17.34 1.46 -10.80
CA SER A 133 16.20 0.77 -10.21
C SER A 133 16.20 0.89 -8.68
N CYS A 134 15.05 0.65 -8.05
CA CYS A 134 14.93 0.60 -6.59
C CYS A 134 13.90 -0.46 -6.19
N GLN A 135 14.32 -1.39 -5.34
CA GLN A 135 13.49 -2.44 -4.78
C GLN A 135 13.00 -2.09 -3.38
#